data_AF-A0A7W0N3S8-F1
#
_entry.id   AF-A0A7W0N3S8-F1
#
_cell.length_a   1.000
_cell.length_b   1.000
_cell.length_c   1.000
_cell.angle_alpha   90.00
_cell.angle_beta   90.00
_cell.angle_gamma   90.00
#
_symmetry.space_group_name_H-M   'P 1'
#
loop_
_entity.id
_entity.type
_entity.pdbx_description
1 polymer ?
#
loop_
_entity_poly.entity_id
_entity_poly.type
_entity_poly.pdbx_seq_one_letter_code
_entity_poly.pdbx_strand_id
1 'polypeptide(L)' 'MFWGDRFGSLRDPFGHSWSLATHKEDLTEEQIAERSQEAMAAMSSSSG' A
#
# COMPACT_ATOMS: atom_id res chain seq x y z
N MET A 1 -2.94 3.10 -1.02
CA MET A 1 -1.85 2.78 -0.08
C MET A 1 -1.62 3.99 0.79
N PHE A 2 -1.26 3.79 2.05
CA PHE A 2 -1.21 4.87 3.02
C PHE A 2 0.12 5.66 3.02
N TRP A 3 1.14 5.18 2.31
CA TRP A 3 2.54 5.69 2.38
C TRP A 3 3.00 6.50 1.15
N GLY A 4 2.08 7.02 0.34
CA GLY A 4 2.39 7.98 -0.73
C GLY A 4 2.86 7.38 -2.07
N ASP A 5 3.12 6.07 -2.12
CA ASP A 5 3.42 5.38 -3.38
C ASP A 5 2.20 4.67 -3.96
N ARG A 6 2.13 4.66 -5.29
CA ARG A 6 1.35 3.64 -6.01
C ARG A 6 2.22 2.41 -6.13
N PHE A 7 1.86 1.35 -5.42
CA PHE A 7 2.59 0.09 -5.42
C PHE A 7 1.74 -1.03 -6.02
N GLY A 8 2.41 -1.98 -6.68
CA GLY A 8 1.84 -3.22 -7.16
C GLY A 8 2.87 -4.33 -7.12
N SER A 9 2.42 -5.57 -7.10
CA SER A 9 3.29 -6.73 -7.23
C SER A 9 2.80 -7.65 -8.35
N LEU A 10 3.74 -8.34 -8.99
CA LEU A 10 3.45 -9.35 -10.00
C LEU A 10 4.38 -10.55 -9.83
N ARG A 11 3.91 -11.72 -10.22
CA ARG A 11 4.72 -12.93 -10.29
C ARG A 11 4.98 -13.27 -11.74
N ASP A 12 6.24 -13.49 -12.11
CA ASP A 12 6.59 -13.92 -13.46
C ASP A 12 6.45 -15.45 -13.62
N PRO A 13 6.47 -15.99 -14.86
CA PRO A 13 6.35 -17.44 -15.11
C PRO A 13 7.50 -18.29 -14.56
N PHE A 14 8.64 -17.69 -14.19
CA PHE A 14 9.78 -18.37 -13.59
C PHE A 14 9.69 -18.39 -12.06
N GLY A 15 8.64 -17.79 -11.48
CA GLY A 15 8.36 -17.80 -10.06
C GLY A 15 8.90 -16.61 -9.30
N HIS A 16 9.54 -15.62 -9.95
CA HIS A 16 10.00 -14.44 -9.24
C HIS A 16 8.84 -13.51 -8.90
N SER A 17 8.93 -12.90 -7.71
CA SER A 17 7.98 -11.87 -7.28
C SER A 17 8.64 -10.51 -7.45
N TRP A 18 8.03 -9.69 -8.28
CA TRP A 18 8.47 -8.34 -8.58
C TRP A 18 7.54 -7.35 -7.91
N SER A 19 8.12 -6.35 -7.28
CA SER A 19 7.41 -5.22 -6.70
C SER A 19 7.72 -3.97 -7.50
N LEU A 20 6.69 -3.22 -7.89
CA LEU A 20 6.82 -1.96 -8.60
C LEU A 20 6.18 -0.86 -7.78
N ALA A 21 6.92 0.23 -7.59
CA ALA A 21 6.45 1.43 -6.92
C ALA A 21 6.62 2.64 -7.82
N THR A 22 5.64 3.53 -7.83
CA THR A 22 5.77 4.88 -8.39
C THR A 22 5.38 5.86 -7.31
N HIS A 23 6.32 6.75 -6.96
CA HIS A 23 6.05 7.83 -6.03
C HIS A 23 4.93 8.73 -6.55
N LYS A 24 3.93 9.00 -5.72
CA LYS A 24 2.81 9.88 -6.06
C LYS A 24 2.77 11.15 -5.23
N GLU A 25 3.12 11.08 -3.97
CA GLU A 25 3.03 12.20 -3.03
C GLU A 25 4.03 12.03 -1.89
N ASP A 26 4.64 13.14 -1.47
CA ASP A 26 5.43 13.22 -0.25
C ASP A 26 4.49 13.47 0.93
N LEU A 27 4.54 12.57 1.92
CA LEU A 27 3.70 12.63 3.12
C LEU A 27 4.55 12.82 4.36
N THR A 28 3.99 13.53 5.34
CA THR A 28 4.54 13.57 6.69
C THR A 28 4.22 12.27 7.44
N GLU A 29 4.99 11.98 8.49
CA GLU A 29 4.76 10.81 9.34
C GLU A 29 3.34 10.77 9.94
N GLU A 30 2.80 11.93 10.30
CA GLU A 30 1.44 12.08 10.84
C GLU A 30 0.38 11.66 9.80
N GLN A 31 0.52 12.10 8.55
CA GLN A 31 -0.39 11.74 7.46
C GLN A 31 -0.33 10.24 7.13
N ILE A 32 0.87 9.64 7.17
CA ILE A 32 1.05 8.20 6.99
C ILE A 32 0.34 7.44 8.13
N ALA A 33 0.50 7.89 9.38
CA ALA A 33 -0.11 7.28 10.55
C ALA A 33 -1.64 7.31 10.47
N GLU A 34 -2.23 8.46 10.17
CA GLU A 34 -3.67 8.63 9.99
C GLU A 34 -4.22 7.69 8.91
N ARG A 35 -3.65 7.75 7.70
CA ARG A 35 -4.09 6.90 6.57
C ARG A 35 -3.90 5.41 6.83
N SER A 36 -2.89 5.03 7.63
CA SER A 36 -2.66 3.62 7.98
C SER A 36 -3.78 3.05 8.86
N GLN A 37 -4.30 3.87 9.79
CA GLN A 37 -5.41 3.49 10.66
C GLN A 37 -6.69 3.29 9.84
N GLU A 38 -6.98 4.21 8.93
CA GLU A 38 -8.12 4.10 8.00
C GLU A 38 -8.03 2.84 7.13
N ALA A 39 -6.84 2.56 6.56
CA ALA A 39 -6.62 1.38 5.73
C ALA A 39 -6.81 0.06 6.51
N MET A 40 -6.31 -0.01 7.75
CA MET A 40 -6.52 -1.19 8.61
C MET A 40 -8.00 -1.36 8.99
N ALA A 41 -8.69 -0.27 9.33
CA ALA A 41 -10.12 -0.31 9.63
C ALA A 41 -10.94 -0.82 8.44
N ALA A 42 -10.61 -0.37 7.22
CA ALA A 42 -11.27 -0.82 5.99
C ALA A 42 -11.00 -2.31 5.66
N MET A 43 -9.79 -2.83 5.92
CA MET A 43 -9.51 -4.27 5.73
C MET A 43 -10.23 -5.14 6.77
N SER A 44 -10.36 -4.65 8.00
CA SER A 44 -11.11 -5.35 9.06
C SER A 44 -12.60 -5.45 8.75
N SER A 45 -13.18 -4.47 8.04
CA SER A 45 -14.59 -4.46 7.71
C SER A 45 -14.94 -5.26 6.44
N SER A 46 -13.97 -5.55 5.57
CA SER A 46 -14.18 -6.38 4.37
C SER A 46 -14.01 -7.89 4.59
N SER A 47 -13.74 -8.32 5.84
CA SER A 47 -13.58 -9.75 6.19
C SER A 47 -14.86 -10.36 6.80
N GLY A 48 -16.02 -9.75 6.54
CA GLY A 48 -17.35 -10.19 6.99
C GLY A 48 -18.24 -10.68 5.84
#